data_AF-A0A0C6EN74-F1
#
_entry.id   AF-A0A0C6EN74-F1
#
_cell.length_a   1.000
_cell.length_b   1.000
_cell.length_c   1.000
_cell.angle_alpha   90.00
_cell.angle_beta   90.00
_cell.angle_gamma   90.00
#
_symmetry.space_group_name_H-M   'P 1'
#
loop_
_entity.id
_entity.type
_entity.pdbx_description
1 polymer ?
#
loop_
_entity_poly.entity_id
_entity_poly.type
_entity_poly.pdbx_seq_one_letter_code
_entity_poly.pdbx_strand_id
1 'polypeptide(L)' 'MEIKRAVLKGFNSAAYTASIQLAGDYKSMLEEVKVAKNIPSVEMLAGRNLGVWFLDDHNTKDILVIAVYL' A
#
# COMPACT_ATOMS: atom_id res chain seq x y z
N MET A 1 -6.81 -3.90 13.81
CA MET A 1 -6.63 -2.54 13.26
C MET A 1 -5.23 -2.06 13.58
N GLU A 2 -4.32 -2.16 12.61
CA GLU A 2 -2.91 -1.81 12.78
C GLU A 2 -2.35 -1.10 11.55
N ILE A 3 -1.33 -0.27 11.77
CA ILE A 3 -0.57 0.36 10.68
C ILE A 3 0.73 -0.42 10.51
N LYS A 4 0.95 -0.95 9.31
CA LYS A 4 2.18 -1.62 8.92
C LYS A 4 2.97 -0.81 7.91
N ARG A 5 4.26 -1.13 7.85
CA ARG A 5 5.16 -0.62 6.82
C ARG A 5 5.11 -1.54 5.61
N ALA A 6 5.13 -0.98 4.41
CA ALA A 6 5.21 -1.73 3.17
C ALA A 6 6.11 -1.01 2.16
N VAL A 7 6.53 -1.71 1.12
CA VAL A 7 7.26 -1.14 -0.02
C VAL A 7 6.36 -1.17 -1.23
N LEU A 8 6.25 -0.04 -1.92
CA LEU A 8 5.50 0.05 -3.17
C LEU A 8 6.21 -0.75 -4.26
N LYS A 9 5.50 -1.65 -4.92
CA LYS A 9 6.00 -2.42 -6.08
C LYS A 9 5.45 -1.91 -7.40
N GLY A 10 4.19 -1.47 -7.41
CA GLY A 10 3.56 -0.91 -8.59
C GLY A 10 2.36 -0.05 -8.21
N PHE A 11 2.01 0.90 -9.06
CA PHE A 11 0.86 1.76 -8.88
C PHE A 11 0.08 1.87 -10.18
N ASN A 12 -1.23 1.65 -10.11
CA ASN A 12 -2.17 1.84 -11.19
C ASN A 12 -2.93 3.15 -10.94
N SER A 13 -2.59 4.20 -11.68
CA SER A 13 -3.24 5.50 -11.54
C SER A 13 -4.68 5.55 -12.06
N ALA A 14 -5.06 4.64 -12.96
CA ALA A 14 -6.42 4.58 -13.50
C ALA A 14 -7.41 3.99 -12.48
N ALA A 15 -7.00 2.90 -11.80
CA ALA A 15 -7.80 2.26 -10.74
C ALA A 15 -7.53 2.86 -9.34
N TYR A 16 -6.46 3.66 -9.21
CA TYR A 16 -5.98 4.21 -7.95
C TYR A 16 -5.64 3.13 -6.90
N THR A 17 -5.00 2.07 -7.38
CA THR A 17 -4.58 0.91 -6.60
C THR A 17 -3.07 0.71 -6.67
N ALA A 18 -2.52 0.04 -5.66
CA ALA A 18 -1.10 -0.23 -5.53
C ALA A 18 -0.85 -1.72 -5.30
N SER A 19 0.24 -2.21 -5.87
CA SER A 19 0.86 -3.47 -5.49
C SER A 19 1.93 -3.16 -4.44
N ILE A 20 1.83 -3.78 -3.27
CA ILE A 20 2.69 -3.49 -2.12
C ILE A 20 3.30 -4.78 -1.58
N GLN A 21 4.48 -4.67 -0.98
CA GLN A 21 5.12 -5.77 -0.25
C GLN A 21 5.24 -5.37 1.22
N LEU A 22 4.65 -6.14 2.13
CA LEU A 22 4.72 -5.83 3.56
C LEU A 22 6.16 -5.98 4.07
N ALA A 23 6.61 -5.03 4.89
CA ALA A 23 7.93 -5.08 5.50
C ALA A 23 7.96 -6.16 6.58
N GLY A 24 8.89 -7.12 6.46
CA GLY A 24 9.04 -8.23 7.40
C GLY A 24 8.54 -9.57 6.86
N ASP A 25 7.82 -9.59 5.73
CA ASP A 25 7.39 -10.84 5.10
C ASP A 25 7.49 -10.74 3.57
N TYR A 26 8.64 -11.19 3.05
CA TYR A 26 8.97 -11.08 1.62
C TYR A 26 8.02 -11.84 0.70
N LYS A 27 7.25 -12.80 1.23
CA LYS A 27 6.27 -13.59 0.46
C LYS A 27 4.91 -12.94 0.31
N SER A 28 4.60 -11.95 1.14
CA SER A 28 3.26 -11.35 1.21
C SER A 28 3.18 -10.12 0.31
N MET A 29 3.16 -10.36 -1.01
CA MET A 29 2.84 -9.34 -2.00
C MET A 29 1.32 -9.22 -2.08
N LEU A 30 0.83 -8.00 -1.84
CA LEU A 30 -0.58 -7.67 -1.94
C LEU A 30 -0.80 -6.85 -3.21
N GLU A 31 -1.78 -7.25 -3.99
CA GLU A 31 -2.21 -6.55 -5.19
C GLU A 31 -3.54 -5.83 -4.95
N GLU A 32 -3.85 -4.88 -5.83
CA GLU A 32 -5.11 -4.13 -5.81
C GLU A 32 -5.39 -3.39 -4.49
N VAL A 33 -4.35 -3.05 -3.72
CA VAL A 33 -4.49 -2.31 -2.46
C VAL A 33 -4.95 -0.88 -2.76
N LYS A 34 -6.01 -0.43 -2.09
CA LYS A 34 -6.55 0.91 -2.30
C LYS A 34 -5.57 1.97 -1.80
N VAL A 35 -5.49 3.08 -2.53
CA VAL A 35 -4.63 4.22 -2.16
C VAL A 35 -5.51 5.41 -1.77
N ALA A 36 -5.16 6.08 -0.68
CA ALA A 36 -5.86 7.29 -0.27
C ALA A 36 -5.71 8.40 -1.32
N LYS A 37 -6.83 9.00 -1.74
CA LYS A 37 -6.89 9.97 -2.86
C LYS A 37 -6.18 11.30 -2.62
N ASN A 38 -5.75 11.55 -1.39
CA ASN A 38 -4.92 12.70 -1.05
C ASN A 38 -3.45 12.51 -1.41
N ILE A 39 -3.01 11.29 -1.72
CA ILE A 39 -1.61 10.99 -2.09
C ILE A 39 -1.44 11.26 -3.59
N PRO A 40 -0.61 12.23 -4.00
CA PRO A 40 -0.39 12.50 -5.42
C PRO A 40 0.18 11.29 -6.15
N SER A 41 -0.29 11.02 -7.37
CA SER A 41 0.21 9.91 -8.20
C SER A 41 1.72 10.00 -8.47
N VAL A 42 2.26 11.22 -8.52
CA VAL A 42 3.70 11.48 -8.68
C VAL A 42 4.54 10.95 -7.51
N GLU A 43 3.95 10.81 -6.32
CA GLU A 43 4.65 10.27 -5.14
C GLU A 43 4.64 8.73 -5.12
N MET A 44 3.81 8.07 -5.93
CA MET A 44 3.64 6.62 -5.97
C MET A 44 4.67 5.93 -6.88
N LEU A 45 5.96 6.15 -6.60
CA LEU A 45 7.07 5.53 -7.31
C LEU A 45 7.47 4.19 -6.66
N ALA A 46 7.65 3.16 -7.48
CA ALA A 46 8.09 1.85 -7.02
C ALA A 46 9.40 1.93 -6.22
N GLY A 47 9.48 1.16 -5.13
CA GLY A 47 10.61 1.15 -4.19
C GLY A 47 10.42 2.05 -2.96
N ARG A 48 9.43 2.96 -2.95
CA ARG A 48 9.16 3.83 -1.80
C ARG A 48 8.49 3.10 -0.65
N ASN A 49 8.73 3.59 0.56
CA ASN A 49 8.07 3.08 1.76
C ASN A 49 6.65 3.64 1.89
N LEU A 50 5.76 2.81 2.40
CA LEU A 50 4.35 3.10 2.57
C LEU A 50 3.93 2.85 4.00
N GLY A 51 3.01 3.69 4.47
CA GLY A 51 2.20 3.45 5.66
C GLY A 51 0.87 2.87 5.23
N VAL A 52 0.58 1.68 5.69
CA VAL A 52 -0.58 0.90 5.24
C VAL A 52 -1.43 0.54 6.45
N TRP A 53 -2.71 0.87 6.38
CA TRP A 53 -3.67 0.62 7.43
C TRP A 53 -4.51 -0.61 7.11
N PHE A 54 -4.53 -1.57 8.04
CA PHE A 54 -5.39 -2.73 8.02
C PHE A 54 -6.69 -2.38 8.74
N LEU A 55 -7.78 -2.22 7.98
CA LEU A 55 -9.10 -1.90 8.55
C LEU A 55 -9.73 -3.14 9.21
N ASP A 56 -9.47 -4.32 8.66
CA ASP A 56 -9.83 -5.61 9.25
C ASP A 56 -8.63 -6.56 9.19
N ASP A 57 -8.26 -7.11 10.35
CA ASP A 57 -7.10 -8.01 10.47
C ASP A 57 -7.39 -9.40 9.87
N HIS A 58 -8.66 -9.76 9.66
CA HIS A 58 -9.09 -11.02 9.05
C HIS A 58 -9.31 -10.90 7.53
N ASN A 59 -9.39 -9.68 6.99
CA ASN A 59 -9.62 -9.45 5.57
C ASN A 59 -8.46 -8.66 4.95
N THR A 60 -7.55 -9.37 4.29
CA THR A 60 -6.44 -8.76 3.54
C THR A 60 -6.89 -7.91 2.36
N LYS A 61 -8.20 -7.87 2.02
CA LYS A 61 -8.76 -6.96 1.01
C LYS A 61 -9.09 -5.57 1.55
N ASP A 62 -9.20 -5.41 2.87
CA ASP A 62 -9.51 -4.13 3.51
C ASP A 62 -8.25 -3.44 4.02
N ILE A 63 -7.33 -3.25 3.08
CA ILE A 63 -6.04 -2.61 3.29
C ILE A 63 -6.03 -1.28 2.52
N LEU A 64 -5.56 -0.22 3.18
CA LEU A 64 -5.51 1.13 2.63
C LEU A 64 -4.12 1.74 2.79
N VAL A 65 -3.54 2.23 1.69
CA VAL A 65 -2.33 3.07 1.74
C VAL A 65 -2.74 4.46 2.20
N ILE A 66 -2.21 4.88 3.36
CA ILE A 66 -2.52 6.16 3.99
C ILE A 66 -1.34 7.13 3.97
N ALA A 67 -0.13 6.64 3.71
CA ALA A 67 1.07 7.47 3.62
C ALA A 67 2.08 6.88 2.63
N VAL A 68 2.79 7.77 1.94
CA VAL A 68 4.04 7.47 1.24
C VAL A 68 5.14 8.23 1.95
N TYR A 69 6.21 7.55 2.30
CA TYR A 69 7.39 8.16 2.89
C TYR A 69 8.66 7.49 2.34
N LEU A 70 9.78 8.18 2.44
CA LEU A 70 11.07 7.64 2.01
C LEU A 70 11.59 6.61 3.02
#